data_AF-A0A0C9QV51-F1
#
_entry.id   AF-A0A0C9QV51-F1
#
_cell.length_a   1.000
_cell.length_b   1.000
_cell.length_c   1.000
_cell.angle_alpha   90.00
_cell.angle_beta   90.00
_cell.angle_gamma   90.00
#
_symmetry.space_group_name_H-M   'P 1'
#
loop_
_entity.id
_entity.type
_entity.pdbx_description
1 polymer ?
#
loop_
_entity_poly.entity_id
_entity_poly.type
_entity_poly.pdbx_seq_one_letter_code
_entity_poly.pdbx_strand_id
1 'polypeptide(L)'
;MAGILTGLARSMRKKRSSALQILTSKKGPRGYYKGKNCKSTGFHTRKGGYVLMEEKLPHYVVPDLTGFKLKPYVAHTVHAKAATEAAKSGESASTISDT
;
A
#
# COMPACT_ATOMS: atom_id res chain seq x y z
N MET A 1 -36.22 -5.95 -43.16
CA MET A 1 -36.95 -6.09 -41.88
C MET A 1 -36.41 -7.22 -40.98
N ALA A 2 -36.16 -8.44 -41.49
CA ALA A 2 -35.66 -9.57 -40.67
C ALA A 2 -34.30 -9.33 -39.95
N GLY A 3 -33.40 -8.53 -40.55
CA GLY A 3 -32.08 -8.21 -39.96
C GLY A 3 -32.13 -7.32 -38.71
N ILE A 4 -33.11 -6.42 -38.64
CA ILE A 4 -33.32 -5.53 -37.47
C ILE A 4 -33.89 -6.33 -36.30
N LEU A 5 -34.87 -7.20 -36.58
CA LEU A 5 -35.47 -8.07 -35.58
C LEU A 5 -34.47 -9.06 -34.98
N THR A 6 -33.64 -9.69 -35.82
CA THR A 6 -32.58 -10.61 -35.36
C THR A 6 -31.43 -9.87 -34.65
N GLY A 7 -31.12 -8.64 -35.04
CA GLY A 7 -30.17 -7.76 -34.34
C GLY A 7 -30.63 -7.40 -32.92
N LEU A 8 -31.90 -7.02 -32.77
CA LEU A 8 -32.51 -6.69 -31.48
C LEU A 8 -32.63 -7.93 -30.57
N ALA A 9 -32.96 -9.10 -31.14
CA ALA A 9 -32.98 -10.36 -30.40
C ALA A 9 -31.58 -10.79 -29.87
N ARG A 10 -30.49 -10.36 -30.52
CA ARG A 10 -29.12 -10.60 -30.04
C ARG A 10 -28.69 -9.61 -28.95
N SER A 11 -29.10 -8.34 -29.01
CA SER A 11 -28.74 -7.33 -28.00
C SER A 11 -29.41 -7.59 -26.65
N MET A 12 -30.57 -8.23 -26.64
CA MET A 12 -31.32 -8.60 -25.43
C MET A 12 -30.79 -9.87 -24.74
N ARG A 13 -29.77 -10.55 -25.28
CA ARG A 13 -29.21 -11.75 -24.63
C ARG A 13 -28.45 -11.34 -23.38
N LYS A 14 -28.86 -11.88 -22.23
CA LYS A 14 -28.13 -11.74 -20.97
C LYS A 14 -26.69 -12.22 -21.17
N LYS A 15 -25.72 -11.33 -20.95
CA LYS A 15 -24.29 -11.68 -21.05
C LYS A 15 -23.99 -12.85 -20.11
N ARG A 16 -23.12 -13.76 -20.55
CA ARG A 16 -22.64 -14.87 -19.72
C ARG A 16 -22.04 -14.31 -18.42
N SER A 17 -22.21 -15.03 -17.32
CA SER A 17 -21.67 -14.61 -16.01
C SER A 17 -20.17 -14.33 -16.04
N SER A 18 -19.41 -15.08 -16.84
CA SER A 18 -17.97 -14.88 -17.06
C SER A 18 -17.60 -13.62 -17.84
N ALA A 19 -18.53 -13.04 -18.60
CA ALA A 19 -18.35 -11.77 -19.32
C ALA A 19 -18.77 -10.54 -18.48
N LEU A 20 -19.32 -10.77 -17.28
CA LEU A 20 -19.65 -9.71 -16.34
C LEU A 20 -18.43 -9.37 -15.48
N GLN A 21 -18.27 -8.09 -15.16
CA GLN A 21 -17.25 -7.67 -14.21
C GLN A 21 -17.58 -8.17 -12.81
N ILE A 22 -16.53 -8.40 -12.00
CA ILE A 22 -16.67 -8.81 -10.61
C ILE A 22 -17.52 -7.78 -9.85
N LEU A 23 -18.55 -8.28 -9.15
CA LEU A 23 -19.42 -7.44 -8.33
C LEU A 23 -18.60 -6.78 -7.21
N THR A 24 -18.87 -5.49 -7.00
CA THR A 24 -18.30 -4.67 -5.94
C THR A 24 -19.41 -4.23 -5.01
N SER A 25 -19.06 -3.74 -3.81
CA SER A 25 -20.04 -3.21 -2.84
C SER A 25 -20.93 -2.10 -3.39
N LYS A 26 -20.54 -1.42 -4.49
CA LYS A 26 -21.33 -0.38 -5.15
C LYS A 26 -22.19 -0.89 -6.31
N LYS A 27 -21.82 -2.04 -6.91
CA LYS A 27 -22.51 -2.63 -8.07
C LYS A 27 -23.49 -3.74 -7.69
N GLY A 28 -23.38 -4.28 -6.47
CA GLY A 28 -24.27 -5.34 -5.99
C GLY A 28 -25.63 -4.82 -5.51
N PRO A 29 -26.62 -5.72 -5.36
CA PRO A 29 -27.93 -5.39 -4.77
C PRO A 29 -27.82 -5.01 -3.29
N ARG A 30 -28.91 -4.48 -2.71
CA ARG A 30 -28.99 -4.15 -1.28
C ARG A 30 -28.70 -5.40 -0.45
N GLY A 31 -27.76 -5.29 0.50
CA GLY A 31 -27.28 -6.43 1.31
C GLY A 31 -26.03 -7.12 0.76
N TYR A 32 -25.54 -6.76 -0.43
CA TYR A 32 -24.26 -7.25 -0.94
C TYR A 32 -23.07 -6.58 -0.21
N TYR A 33 -22.76 -7.12 0.98
CA TYR A 33 -21.67 -6.63 1.83
C TYR A 33 -20.33 -7.25 1.44
N LYS A 34 -19.56 -6.53 0.62
CA LYS A 34 -18.22 -6.94 0.18
C LYS A 34 -17.16 -5.93 0.58
N GLY A 35 -16.21 -6.38 1.39
CA GLY A 35 -15.06 -5.59 1.84
C GLY A 35 -13.98 -5.38 0.78
N LYS A 36 -12.91 -4.67 1.17
CA LYS A 36 -11.73 -4.36 0.34
C LYS A 36 -10.45 -5.00 0.88
N ASN A 37 -10.58 -6.13 1.57
CA ASN A 37 -9.48 -6.88 2.19
C ASN A 37 -8.64 -6.04 3.18
N CYS A 38 -9.20 -4.94 3.70
CA CYS A 38 -8.60 -4.19 4.80
C CYS A 38 -8.59 -5.07 6.06
N LYS A 39 -7.51 -5.00 6.83
CA LYS A 39 -7.39 -5.72 8.10
C LYS A 39 -8.32 -5.09 9.13
N SER A 40 -8.84 -5.90 10.05
CA SER A 40 -9.74 -5.41 11.09
C SER A 40 -8.97 -4.63 12.17
N THR A 41 -9.50 -3.47 12.54
CA THR A 41 -8.98 -2.62 13.64
C THR A 41 -9.58 -2.99 15.00
N GLY A 42 -10.53 -3.91 15.02
CA GLY A 42 -11.35 -4.22 16.19
C GLY A 42 -12.31 -5.38 15.94
N PHE A 43 -13.40 -5.44 16.69
CA PHE A 43 -14.42 -6.49 16.57
C PHE A 43 -15.85 -5.95 16.71
N HIS A 44 -16.82 -6.71 16.19
CA HIS A 44 -18.25 -6.37 16.31
C HIS A 44 -18.80 -6.93 17.64
N THR A 45 -19.59 -6.13 18.35
CA THR A 45 -20.29 -6.57 19.57
C THR A 45 -21.56 -7.34 19.21
N ARG A 46 -22.09 -8.11 20.18
CA ARG A 46 -23.31 -8.91 20.01
C ARG A 46 -24.53 -8.09 19.54
N LYS A 47 -24.57 -6.79 19.87
CA LYS A 47 -25.66 -5.87 19.49
C LYS A 47 -25.33 -5.02 18.26
N GLY A 48 -24.36 -5.41 17.44
CA GLY A 48 -24.02 -4.74 16.18
C GLY A 48 -23.18 -3.46 16.33
N GLY A 49 -22.69 -3.14 17.52
CA GLY A 49 -21.68 -2.10 17.70
C GLY A 49 -20.30 -2.55 17.22
N TYR A 50 -19.34 -1.63 17.12
CA TYR A 50 -17.96 -1.94 16.79
C TYR A 50 -17.03 -1.36 17.86
N VAL A 51 -16.11 -2.17 18.38
CA VAL A 51 -15.12 -1.76 19.39
C VAL A 51 -13.74 -1.79 18.75
N LEU A 52 -13.06 -0.65 18.78
CA LEU A 52 -11.69 -0.48 18.29
C LEU A 52 -10.69 -1.01 19.32
N MET A 53 -9.65 -1.69 18.87
CA MET A 53 -8.56 -2.20 19.69
C MET A 53 -7.30 -1.41 19.35
N GLU A 54 -6.78 -0.62 20.28
CA GLU A 54 -5.62 0.26 20.05
C GLU A 54 -4.37 -0.49 19.59
N GLU A 55 -4.20 -1.73 20.03
CA GLU A 55 -3.12 -2.65 19.61
C GLU A 55 -3.15 -2.99 18.12
N LYS A 56 -4.33 -2.98 17.49
CA LYS A 56 -4.51 -3.30 16.07
C LYS A 56 -4.41 -2.06 15.18
N LEU A 57 -4.37 -0.87 15.76
CA LEU A 57 -4.18 0.35 14.99
C LEU A 57 -2.70 0.50 14.61
N PRO A 58 -2.39 0.81 13.34
CA PRO A 58 -1.01 1.05 12.93
C PRO A 58 -0.49 2.36 13.54
N HIS A 59 0.57 2.27 14.34
CA HIS A 59 1.27 3.42 14.93
C HIS A 59 2.49 3.75 14.09
N TYR A 60 2.41 4.85 13.33
CA TYR A 60 3.53 5.31 12.49
C TYR A 60 4.43 6.26 13.29
N VAL A 61 5.63 5.81 13.63
CA VAL A 61 6.65 6.65 14.28
C VAL A 61 7.32 7.49 13.21
N VAL A 62 6.86 8.73 13.07
CA VAL A 62 7.44 9.69 12.13
C VAL A 62 8.53 10.48 12.85
N PRO A 63 9.81 10.38 12.44
CA PRO A 63 10.88 11.16 13.04
C PRO A 63 10.81 12.63 12.60
N ASP A 64 11.38 13.52 13.42
CA ASP A 64 11.57 14.91 13.01
C ASP A 64 12.65 15.01 11.93
N LEU A 65 12.37 15.77 10.88
CA LEU A 65 13.24 15.96 9.73
C LEU A 65 13.82 17.38 9.65
N THR A 66 13.64 18.20 10.70
CA THR A 66 14.23 19.54 10.76
C THR A 66 15.76 19.46 10.66
N GLY A 67 16.34 20.17 9.69
CA GLY A 67 17.79 20.18 9.45
C GLY A 67 18.37 18.95 8.72
N PHE A 68 17.53 18.04 8.20
CA PHE A 68 18.01 16.86 7.48
C PHE A 68 18.61 17.25 6.11
N LYS A 69 19.92 17.00 5.94
CA LYS A 69 20.68 17.41 4.74
C LYS A 69 20.37 16.58 3.49
N LEU A 70 19.89 15.35 3.67
CA LEU A 70 19.63 14.44 2.56
C LEU A 70 18.31 14.78 1.87
N LYS A 71 18.31 14.67 0.54
CA LYS A 71 17.16 14.88 -0.33
C LYS A 71 16.78 13.53 -0.99
N PRO A 72 15.53 13.36 -1.48
CA PRO A 72 15.09 12.10 -2.10
C PRO A 72 15.84 11.76 -3.39
N TYR A 73 16.47 12.74 -4.01
CA TYR A 73 17.24 12.58 -5.25
C TYR A 73 18.70 12.99 -5.05
N VAL A 74 19.56 12.39 -5.86
CA VAL A 74 21.01 12.63 -5.90
C VAL A 74 21.36 13.39 -7.18
N ALA A 75 22.44 14.15 -7.15
CA ALA A 75 22.97 14.81 -8.34
C ALA A 75 23.52 13.79 -9.36
N HIS A 76 23.36 14.08 -10.65
CA HIS A 76 23.89 13.25 -11.74
C HIS A 76 25.42 13.28 -11.87
N THR A 77 26.07 14.24 -11.21
CA THR A 77 27.52 14.44 -11.26
C THR A 77 28.30 13.55 -10.29
N VAL A 78 27.60 12.71 -9.51
CA VAL A 78 28.26 11.81 -8.56
C VAL A 78 28.88 10.63 -9.31
N HIS A 79 30.19 10.44 -9.14
CA HIS A 79 30.93 9.34 -9.76
C HIS A 79 30.65 8.00 -9.05
N ALA A 80 30.63 6.92 -9.82
CA ALA A 80 30.45 5.57 -9.29
C ALA A 80 31.57 5.22 -8.30
N LYS A 81 31.22 4.77 -7.10
CA LYS A 81 32.19 4.27 -6.12
C LYS A 81 32.82 2.98 -6.63
N ALA A 82 34.08 3.02 -7.05
CA ALA A 82 34.91 1.83 -7.14
C ALA A 82 35.16 1.29 -5.71
N ALA A 83 35.07 -0.03 -5.54
CA ALA A 83 35.14 -0.77 -4.28
C ALA A 83 36.30 -0.32 -3.35
N THR A 84 36.03 0.68 -2.50
CA THR A 84 36.97 1.20 -1.50
C THR A 84 36.27 1.21 -0.15
N GLU A 85 35.93 0.02 0.31
CA GLU A 85 35.78 -0.32 1.74
C GLU A 85 37.13 -0.74 2.36
N ALA A 86 38.27 -0.36 1.76
CA ALA A 86 39.60 -0.80 2.20
C ALA A 86 40.43 0.25 2.97
N ALA A 87 39.97 1.48 3.21
CA ALA A 87 40.86 2.55 3.68
C ALA A 87 40.32 3.50 4.78
N LYS A 88 39.27 3.14 5.53
CA LYS A 88 38.87 3.88 6.75
C LYS A 88 38.44 2.96 7.89
N SER A 89 39.28 2.00 8.23
CA SER A 89 39.35 1.41 9.57
C SER A 89 40.83 1.41 9.98
N GLY A 90 41.25 2.48 10.63
CA GLY A 90 42.63 2.65 11.09
C GLY A 90 42.84 4.02 11.71
N GLU A 91 42.88 4.03 13.05
CA GLU A 91 43.63 4.97 13.90
C GLU A 91 43.05 6.39 14.07
N SER A 92 42.53 6.73 15.26
CA SER A 92 43.39 7.00 16.42
C SER A 92 42.67 6.71 17.74
N ALA A 93 43.15 5.67 18.42
CA ALA A 93 43.33 5.72 19.86
C ALA A 93 44.59 6.57 20.12
N SER A 94 44.51 7.55 21.01
CA SER A 94 45.67 8.17 21.64
C SER A 94 45.67 7.75 23.11
N THR A 95 46.58 6.87 23.50
CA THR A 95 46.84 6.54 24.91
C THR A 95 48.25 7.01 25.29
N ILE A 96 48.36 7.53 26.53
CA ILE A 96 49.56 7.70 27.40
C ILE A 96 50.38 8.98 27.09
N SER A 97 50.77 9.86 28.02
CA SER A 97 50.72 9.99 29.49
C SER A 97 51.13 11.43 29.85
N ASP A 98 50.60 12.01 30.92
CA ASP A 98 51.32 13.02 31.71
C ASP A 98 51.09 12.75 33.20
N THR A 99 52.19 12.33 33.85
CA THR A 99 52.47 12.11 35.29
C THR A 99 51.58 11.19 36.12
#